data_AF-A0A847C7K1-F1
#
_entry.id   AF-A0A847C7K1-F1
#
_cell.length_a   1.000
_cell.length_b   1.000
_cell.length_c   1.000
_cell.angle_alpha   90.00
_cell.angle_beta   90.00
_cell.angle_gamma   90.00
#
_symmetry.space_group_name_H-M   'P 1'
#
loop_
_entity.id
_entity.type
_entity.pdbx_description
1 polymer ?
#
loop_
_entity_poly.entity_id
_entity_poly.type
_entity_poly.pdbx_seq_one_letter_code
_entity_poly.pdbx_strand_id
1 'polypeptide(L)'
;MKKKLIQRGLLGFPLGISIGYVITIFISIALGEGYYAAVRPELIETMGNEINAVILQTILCGIMGTGFAMASVIWEIETWSLVKHIGIYFAIACAVMFPIAYVANWMQHS
;
A
#
# COMPACT_ATOMS: atom_id res chain seq x y z
N MET A 1 0.38 -23.94 2.31
CA MET A 1 0.70 -22.71 1.56
C MET A 1 -0.54 -22.00 1.00
N LYS A 2 -1.35 -22.61 0.12
CA LYS A 2 -2.55 -21.95 -0.47
C LYS A 2 -3.54 -21.35 0.56
N LYS A 3 -3.91 -22.10 1.61
CA LYS A 3 -4.79 -21.60 2.69
C LYS A 3 -4.20 -20.41 3.44
N LYS A 4 -2.90 -20.47 3.78
CA LYS A 4 -2.18 -19.38 4.45
C LYS A 4 -2.10 -18.13 3.57
N LEU A 5 -1.88 -18.30 2.26
CA LEU A 5 -1.84 -17.20 1.31
C LEU A 5 -3.17 -16.41 1.31
N ILE A 6 -4.30 -17.12 1.21
CA ILE A 6 -5.63 -16.50 1.24
C ILE A 6 -5.88 -15.83 2.59
N GLN A 7 -5.58 -16.52 3.70
CA GLN A 7 -5.79 -15.97 5.04
C GLN A 7 -4.96 -14.70 5.29
N ARG A 8 -3.68 -14.72 4.91
CA ARG A 8 -2.80 -13.54 5.04
C ARG A 8 -3.26 -12.42 4.12
N GLY A 9 -3.68 -12.72 2.89
CA GLY A 9 -4.21 -11.72 1.96
C GLY A 9 -5.48 -11.04 2.49
N LEU A 10 -6.41 -11.81 3.06
CA LEU A 10 -7.64 -11.29 3.67
C LEU A 10 -7.36 -10.39 4.88
N LEU A 11 -6.42 -10.78 5.74
CA LEU A 11 -6.00 -9.95 6.87
C LEU A 11 -5.15 -8.74 6.43
N GLY A 12 -4.43 -8.87 5.33
CA GLY A 12 -3.60 -7.81 4.76
C GLY A 12 -4.40 -6.60 4.29
N PHE A 13 -5.64 -6.80 3.83
CA PHE A 13 -6.49 -5.71 3.36
C PHE A 13 -6.83 -4.68 4.45
N PRO A 14 -7.47 -5.05 5.58
CA PRO A 14 -7.75 -4.09 6.65
C PRO A 14 -6.48 -3.54 7.30
N LEU A 15 -5.40 -4.32 7.37
CA LEU A 15 -4.10 -3.85 7.86
C LEU A 15 -3.51 -2.78 6.93
N GLY A 16 -3.57 -2.98 5.61
CA GLY A 16 -3.11 -2.01 4.63
C GLY A 16 -3.87 -0.69 4.72
N ILE A 17 -5.20 -0.75 4.88
CA ILE A 17 -6.03 0.44 5.13
C ILE A 17 -5.60 1.15 6.40
N SER A 18 -5.44 0.40 7.50
CA SER A 18 -5.09 0.96 8.81
C SER A 18 -3.72 1.65 8.77
N ILE A 19 -2.72 1.00 8.15
CA ILE A 19 -1.38 1.56 7.98
C ILE A 19 -1.42 2.79 7.08
N GLY A 20 -2.14 2.73 5.95
CA GLY A 20 -2.31 3.87 5.05
C GLY A 20 -2.93 5.08 5.76
N TYR A 21 -3.96 4.86 6.57
CA TYR A 21 -4.57 5.92 7.37
C TYR A 21 -3.60 6.50 8.40
N VAL A 22 -2.85 5.66 9.13
CA VAL A 22 -1.82 6.11 10.08
C VAL A 22 -0.75 6.96 9.37
N ILE A 23 -0.33 6.59 8.16
CA ILE A 23 0.61 7.38 7.36
C ILE A 23 0.04 8.78 7.06
N THR A 24 -1.23 8.89 6.65
CA THR A 24 -1.85 10.21 6.39
C THR A 24 -1.91 11.09 7.63
N ILE A 25 -2.09 10.52 8.82
CA ILE A 25 -2.04 11.25 10.09
C ILE A 25 -0.63 11.82 10.29
N PHE A 26 0.41 11.01 10.14
CA PHE A 26 1.80 11.48 10.30
C PHE A 26 2.15 12.58 9.29
N ILE A 27 1.71 12.43 8.04
CA ILE A 27 1.89 13.47 7.02
C ILE A 27 1.17 14.76 7.41
N SER A 28 -0.07 14.66 7.90
CA SER A 28 -0.86 15.82 8.33
C SER A 28 -0.26 16.53 9.55
N ILE A 29 0.34 15.79 10.49
CA ILE A 29 1.07 16.38 11.62
C ILE A 29 2.28 17.17 11.13
N ALA A 30 3.01 16.64 10.14
CA ALA A 30 4.23 17.26 9.64
C ALA A 30 3.98 18.45 8.69
N LEU A 31 2.94 18.37 7.85
CA LEU A 31 2.75 19.26 6.70
C LEU A 31 1.34 19.88 6.60
N GLY A 32 0.38 19.43 7.42
CA GLY A 32 -1.04 19.77 7.26
C GLY A 32 -1.47 21.11 7.85
N GLU A 33 -0.59 21.85 8.50
CA GLU A 33 -0.89 23.18 9.10
C GLU A 33 -2.15 23.21 9.98
N GLY A 34 -2.44 22.10 10.68
CA GLY A 34 -3.63 21.95 11.54
C GLY A 34 -4.85 21.31 10.85
N TYR A 35 -4.77 21.05 9.54
CA TYR A 35 -5.78 20.32 8.76
C TYR A 35 -5.36 18.87 8.50
N TYR A 36 -6.35 18.01 8.30
CA TYR A 36 -6.13 16.62 7.93
C TYR A 36 -6.02 16.48 6.41
N ALA A 37 -4.82 16.19 5.92
CA ALA A 37 -4.53 15.93 4.52
C ALA A 37 -4.67 14.43 4.22
N ALA A 38 -5.89 14.00 3.90
CA ALA A 38 -6.21 12.59 3.67
C ALA A 38 -5.57 12.03 2.38
N VAL A 39 -5.48 12.85 1.33
CA VAL A 39 -4.99 12.48 -0.01
C VAL A 39 -4.23 13.65 -0.63
N ARG A 40 -3.40 13.35 -1.64
CA ARG A 40 -2.71 14.34 -2.47
C ARG A 40 -3.71 15.21 -3.25
N PRO A 41 -3.54 16.54 -3.31
CA PRO A 41 -4.42 17.43 -4.08
C PRO A 41 -4.55 17.02 -5.56
N GLU A 42 -3.48 16.52 -6.17
CA GLU A 42 -3.46 16.06 -7.56
C GLU A 42 -4.39 14.86 -7.78
N LEU A 43 -4.55 14.00 -6.76
CA LEU A 43 -5.49 12.89 -6.80
C LEU A 43 -6.95 13.39 -6.66
N ILE A 44 -7.19 14.42 -5.86
CA ILE A 44 -8.50 15.07 -5.74
C ILE A 44 -8.92 15.64 -7.09
N GLU A 45 -8.02 16.34 -7.77
CA GLU A 45 -8.26 16.90 -9.11
C GLU A 45 -8.56 15.79 -10.12
N THR A 46 -7.73 14.73 -10.15
CA THR A 46 -7.93 13.58 -11.05
C THR A 46 -9.27 12.88 -10.82
N MET A 47 -9.75 12.83 -9.58
CA MET A 47 -10.99 12.16 -9.20
C MET A 47 -12.23 13.07 -9.15
N GLY A 48 -12.04 14.36 -9.42
CA GLY A 48 -13.07 15.40 -9.45
C GLY A 48 -13.61 15.81 -8.08
N ASN A 49 -13.41 15.01 -7.03
CA ASN A 49 -13.73 15.36 -5.65
C ASN A 49 -12.88 14.56 -4.65
N GLU A 50 -12.86 15.06 -3.42
CA GLU A 50 -12.04 14.52 -2.33
C GLU A 50 -12.49 13.12 -1.90
N ILE A 51 -13.79 12.87 -1.78
CA ILE A 51 -14.33 11.58 -1.32
C ILE A 51 -13.92 10.46 -2.27
N ASN A 52 -14.01 10.68 -3.58
CA ASN A 52 -13.61 9.69 -4.58
C ASN A 52 -12.10 9.40 -4.50
N ALA A 53 -11.28 10.42 -4.31
CA ALA A 53 -9.84 10.26 -4.12
C ALA A 53 -9.51 9.45 -2.85
N VAL A 54 -10.19 9.74 -1.73
CA VAL A 54 -10.03 9.02 -0.47
C VAL A 54 -10.47 7.56 -0.59
N ILE A 55 -11.60 7.30 -1.25
CA ILE A 55 -12.09 5.93 -1.50
C ILE A 55 -11.06 5.16 -2.34
N LEU A 56 -10.58 5.76 -3.44
CA LEU A 56 -9.58 5.12 -4.29
C LEU A 56 -8.29 4.83 -3.50
N GLN A 57 -7.74 5.81 -2.78
CA GLN A 57 -6.53 5.60 -1.98
C GLN A 57 -6.73 4.52 -0.91
N THR A 58 -7.91 4.47 -0.28
CA THR A 58 -8.24 3.45 0.72
C THR A 58 -8.23 2.04 0.11
N ILE A 59 -8.88 1.86 -1.04
CA ILE A 59 -8.88 0.58 -1.75
C ILE A 59 -7.46 0.19 -2.17
N LEU A 60 -6.69 1.14 -2.70
CA LEU A 60 -5.29 0.91 -3.10
C LEU A 60 -4.42 0.51 -1.90
N CYS A 61 -4.55 1.17 -0.76
CA CYS A 61 -3.85 0.79 0.48
C CYS A 61 -4.23 -0.62 0.94
N GLY A 62 -5.51 -1.00 0.83
CA GLY A 62 -5.96 -2.36 1.10
C GLY A 62 -5.32 -3.39 0.16
N ILE A 63 -5.34 -3.15 -1.15
CA ILE A 63 -4.70 -4.02 -2.15
C ILE A 63 -3.20 -4.14 -1.88
N MET A 64 -2.53 -3.03 -1.57
CA MET A 64 -1.12 -3.01 -1.20
C MET A 64 -0.86 -3.90 0.02
N GLY A 65 -1.63 -3.73 1.09
CA GLY A 65 -1.52 -4.55 2.31
C GLY A 65 -1.75 -6.03 2.04
N THR A 66 -2.74 -6.40 1.23
CA THR A 66 -2.96 -7.77 0.75
C THR A 66 -1.74 -8.30 0.01
N GLY A 67 -1.16 -7.53 -0.91
CA GLY A 67 0.03 -7.91 -1.67
C GLY A 67 1.23 -8.22 -0.77
N PHE A 68 1.55 -7.33 0.18
CA PHE A 68 2.63 -7.54 1.14
C PHE A 68 2.38 -8.72 2.08
N ALA A 69 1.15 -8.86 2.58
CA ALA A 69 0.78 -9.97 3.46
C ALA A 69 0.84 -11.31 2.72
N MET A 70 0.40 -11.38 1.46
CA MET A 70 0.57 -12.58 0.63
C MET A 70 2.05 -12.86 0.36
N ALA A 71 2.85 -11.84 0.00
CA ALA A 71 4.28 -12.00 -0.24
C ALA A 71 5.05 -12.54 0.98
N SER A 72 4.56 -12.26 2.20
CA SER A 72 5.21 -12.74 3.43
C SER A 72 5.30 -14.26 3.55
N VAL A 73 4.57 -15.05 2.74
CA VAL A 73 4.72 -16.52 2.70
C VAL A 73 6.09 -16.95 2.22
N ILE A 74 6.81 -16.08 1.50
CA ILE A 74 8.18 -16.32 1.04
C ILE A 74 9.08 -16.67 2.22
N TRP A 75 8.91 -15.98 3.36
CA TRP A 75 9.69 -16.21 4.58
C TRP A 75 9.44 -17.58 5.24
N GLU A 76 8.41 -18.33 4.84
CA GLU A 76 8.18 -19.70 5.33
C GLU A 76 8.93 -20.76 4.49
N ILE A 77 9.63 -20.38 3.42
CA ILE A 77 10.28 -21.31 2.50
C ILE A 77 11.71 -21.60 2.96
N GLU A 78 11.88 -22.55 3.88
CA GLU A 78 13.18 -22.90 4.48
C GLU A 78 14.25 -23.38 3.47
N THR A 79 13.85 -23.82 2.28
CA THR A 79 14.76 -24.36 1.26
C THR A 79 15.51 -23.28 0.47
N TRP A 80 15.12 -22.01 0.61
CA TRP A 80 15.70 -20.91 -0.17
C TRP A 80 16.84 -20.21 0.58
N SER A 81 17.82 -19.71 -0.16
CA SER A 81 18.85 -18.84 0.41
C SER A 81 18.25 -17.49 0.85
N LEU A 82 18.86 -16.82 1.82
CA LEU A 82 18.41 -15.51 2.30
C LEU A 82 18.33 -14.48 1.16
N VAL A 83 19.31 -14.49 0.25
CA VAL A 83 19.34 -13.60 -0.93
C VAL A 83 18.12 -13.82 -1.82
N LYS A 84 17.71 -15.08 -2.02
CA LYS A 84 16.53 -15.43 -2.82
C LYS A 84 15.24 -14.95 -2.17
N HIS A 85 15.13 -15.06 -0.85
CA HIS A 85 13.98 -14.52 -0.10
C HIS A 85 13.85 -13.02 -0.29
N ILE A 86 14.92 -12.27 -0.01
CA ILE A 86 14.93 -10.81 -0.10
C ILE A 86 14.66 -10.37 -1.55
N GLY A 87 15.34 -10.96 -2.53
CA GLY A 87 15.20 -10.57 -3.93
C GLY A 87 13.78 -10.75 -4.46
N ILE A 88 13.14 -11.90 -4.18
CA ILE A 88 11.77 -12.16 -4.65
C ILE A 88 10.76 -11.31 -3.87
N TYR A 89 10.92 -11.19 -2.55
CA TYR A 89 10.03 -10.35 -1.73
C TYR A 89 10.09 -8.89 -2.18
N PHE A 90 11.29 -8.35 -2.43
CA PHE A 90 11.51 -7.00 -2.93
C PHE A 90 10.89 -6.80 -4.33
N ALA A 91 11.08 -7.75 -5.24
CA ALA A 91 10.49 -7.68 -6.58
C ALA A 91 8.95 -7.61 -6.52
N ILE A 92 8.31 -8.41 -5.66
CA ILE A 92 6.85 -8.35 -5.45
C ILE A 92 6.45 -7.03 -4.82
N ALA A 93 7.19 -6.55 -3.82
CA ALA A 93 6.95 -5.25 -3.19
C ALA A 93 6.96 -4.12 -4.23
N CYS A 94 7.96 -4.07 -5.12
CA CYS A 94 8.01 -3.09 -6.21
C CYS A 94 6.84 -3.24 -7.18
N ALA A 95 6.52 -4.47 -7.60
CA ALA A 95 5.43 -4.74 -8.53
C ALA A 95 4.06 -4.32 -7.98
N VAL A 96 3.86 -4.38 -6.66
CA VAL A 96 2.63 -3.91 -6.00
C VAL A 96 2.67 -2.40 -5.76
N MET A 97 3.78 -1.89 -5.21
CA MET A 97 3.86 -0.51 -4.74
C MET A 97 3.97 0.51 -5.87
N PHE A 98 4.76 0.25 -6.92
CA PHE A 98 4.99 1.26 -7.96
C PHE A 98 3.74 1.63 -8.76
N PRO A 99 2.92 0.67 -9.24
CA PRO A 99 1.67 1.02 -9.92
C PRO A 99 0.71 1.79 -9.00
N ILE A 100 0.63 1.39 -7.73
CA ILE A 100 -0.23 2.03 -6.73
C ILE A 100 0.24 3.46 -6.46
N ALA A 101 1.53 3.67 -6.26
CA ALA A 101 2.12 4.98 -6.02
C ALA A 101 1.93 5.92 -7.23
N TYR A 102 1.97 5.37 -8.44
CA TYR A 102 1.73 6.13 -9.67
C TYR A 102 0.26 6.57 -9.76
N VAL A 103 -0.68 5.64 -9.55
CA VAL A 103 -2.13 5.93 -9.62
C VAL A 103 -2.56 6.87 -8.49
N ALA A 104 -1.99 6.73 -7.30
CA ALA A 104 -2.33 7.55 -6.13
C ALA A 104 -1.65 8.93 -6.13
N ASN A 105 -0.91 9.30 -7.18
CA ASN A 105 -0.15 10.55 -7.26
C ASN A 105 0.86 10.74 -6.11
N TRP A 106 1.50 9.65 -5.67
CA TRP A 106 2.56 9.71 -4.65
C TRP A 106 3.94 10.04 -5.25
N MET A 107 4.10 9.85 -6.56
CA MET A 107 5.30 10.15 -7.32
C MET A 107 5.01 11.31 -8.29
N GLN A 108 6.05 12.06 -8.64
CA GLN A 108 5.93 13.11 -9.66
C GLN A 108 5.68 12.49 -11.03
N HIS A 109 4.71 13.03 -11.75
CA HIS A 109 4.50 12.77 -13.17
C HIS A 109 5.28 13.80 -13.97
N SER A 110 6.03 13.33 -14.97
CA SER A 110 6.81 14.21 -15.86
C SER A 110 5.96 14.79 -16.97
#